data_AF-A0A9X8QS97-F1
#
_entry.id   AF-A0A9X8QS97-F1
#
_cell.length_a   1.000
_cell.length_b   1.000
_cell.length_c   1.000
_cell.angle_alpha   90.00
_cell.angle_beta   90.00
_cell.angle_gamma   90.00
#
_symmetry.space_group_name_H-M   'P 1'
#
loop_
_entity.id
_entity.type
_entity.pdbx_description
1 polymer ?
#
loop_
_entity_poly.entity_id
_entity_poly.type
_entity_poly.pdbx_seq_one_letter_code
_entity_poly.pdbx_strand_id
1 'polypeptide(L)'
;MATPTSRDAILSEAVTALQEQAGRLSEMADEEMRRDLEEKAQVWHEAAEVVLRLIGKPQQVNATEEQEVSALFRLIYDPGVESLHDQLPSATSHALTAALDAACHDPIGHTAPRRGQAEEWNRQIRVDGALAMIFVSYSQKALAVVDIIDLS
;
A
#
# COMPACT_ATOMS: atom_id res chain seq x y z
N MET A 1 -39.37 -21.61 -55.38
CA MET A 1 -39.55 -20.14 -55.30
C MET A 1 -38.66 -19.64 -54.20
N ALA A 2 -37.55 -18.97 -54.54
CA ALA A 2 -36.61 -18.40 -53.57
C ALA A 2 -36.65 -16.87 -53.74
N THR A 3 -36.94 -16.15 -52.67
CA THR A 3 -36.97 -14.68 -52.65
C THR A 3 -35.56 -14.10 -52.76
N PRO A 4 -35.32 -13.03 -53.54
CA PRO A 4 -34.03 -12.37 -53.55
C PRO A 4 -33.85 -11.60 -52.23
N THR A 5 -32.99 -12.09 -51.36
CA THR A 5 -32.57 -11.37 -50.16
C THR A 5 -31.82 -10.11 -50.60
N SER A 6 -32.36 -8.93 -50.28
CA SER A 6 -31.73 -7.65 -50.64
C SER A 6 -30.33 -7.58 -50.03
N ARG A 7 -29.36 -6.98 -50.73
CA ARG A 7 -27.98 -6.80 -50.27
C ARG A 7 -27.92 -6.16 -48.87
N ASP A 8 -28.83 -5.24 -48.60
CA ASP A 8 -28.92 -4.57 -47.30
C ASP A 8 -29.34 -5.50 -46.16
N ALA A 9 -30.21 -6.50 -46.45
CA ALA A 9 -30.58 -7.51 -45.47
C ALA A 9 -29.42 -8.45 -45.14
N ILE A 10 -28.64 -8.85 -46.15
CA ILE A 10 -27.44 -9.68 -45.96
C ILE A 10 -26.37 -8.91 -45.16
N LEU A 11 -26.18 -7.62 -45.46
CA LEU A 11 -25.23 -6.77 -44.73
C LEU A 11 -25.67 -6.56 -43.28
N SER A 12 -26.96 -6.33 -43.04
CA SER A 12 -27.50 -6.19 -41.68
C SER A 12 -27.31 -7.47 -40.87
N GLU A 13 -27.60 -8.63 -41.44
CA GLU A 13 -27.42 -9.93 -40.78
C GLU A 13 -25.94 -10.21 -40.46
N ALA A 14 -25.04 -9.89 -41.39
CA ALA A 14 -23.60 -10.03 -41.19
C ALA A 14 -23.07 -9.12 -40.06
N VAL A 15 -23.56 -7.87 -39.98
CA VAL A 15 -23.17 -6.94 -38.90
C VAL A 15 -23.65 -7.45 -37.54
N THR A 16 -24.89 -7.92 -37.45
CA THR A 16 -25.43 -8.49 -36.20
C THR A 16 -24.62 -9.70 -35.75
N ALA A 17 -24.31 -10.64 -36.66
CA ALA A 17 -23.51 -11.81 -36.33
C ALA A 17 -22.09 -11.45 -35.83
N LEU A 18 -21.46 -10.42 -36.42
CA LEU A 18 -20.16 -9.93 -35.98
C LEU A 18 -20.22 -9.26 -34.60
N GLN A 19 -21.28 -8.51 -34.30
CA GLN A 19 -21.47 -7.90 -32.98
C GLN A 19 -21.67 -8.96 -31.89
N GLU A 20 -22.46 -9.99 -32.16
CA GLU A 20 -22.65 -11.13 -31.24
C GLU A 20 -21.34 -11.91 -31.02
N GLN A 21 -20.54 -12.09 -32.07
CA GLN A 21 -19.24 -12.74 -31.96
C GLN A 21 -18.24 -11.88 -31.16
N ALA A 22 -18.24 -10.56 -31.35
CA ALA A 22 -17.41 -9.64 -30.58
C ALA A 22 -17.79 -9.65 -29.09
N GLY A 23 -19.10 -9.67 -28.77
CA GLY A 23 -19.57 -9.78 -27.39
C GLY A 23 -19.08 -11.06 -26.71
N ARG A 24 -19.23 -12.21 -27.38
CA ARG A 24 -18.74 -13.51 -26.86
C ARG A 24 -17.23 -13.53 -26.64
N LEU A 25 -16.44 -12.93 -27.54
CA LEU A 25 -14.99 -12.84 -27.38
C LEU A 25 -14.59 -11.93 -26.21
N SER A 26 -15.34 -10.85 -25.98
CA SER A 26 -15.13 -9.97 -24.81
C SER A 26 -15.40 -10.71 -23.51
N GLU A 27 -16.53 -11.43 -23.42
CA GLU A 27 -16.87 -12.23 -22.24
C GLU A 27 -15.83 -13.33 -21.96
N MET A 28 -15.32 -13.99 -23.01
CA MET A 28 -14.25 -14.97 -22.88
C MET A 28 -12.94 -14.36 -22.36
N ALA A 29 -12.58 -13.15 -22.83
CA ALA A 29 -11.39 -12.47 -22.37
C ALA A 29 -11.49 -12.02 -20.89
N ASP A 30 -12.66 -11.53 -20.48
CA ASP A 30 -12.92 -11.15 -19.08
C ASP A 30 -12.87 -12.37 -18.14
N GLU A 31 -13.44 -13.50 -18.57
CA GLU A 31 -13.41 -14.76 -17.83
C GLU A 31 -11.99 -15.33 -17.71
N GLU A 32 -11.21 -15.27 -18.79
CA GLU A 32 -9.81 -15.71 -18.80
C GLU A 32 -8.94 -14.83 -17.90
N MET A 33 -9.11 -13.51 -17.96
CA MET A 33 -8.42 -12.57 -17.08
C MET A 33 -8.78 -12.81 -15.61
N ARG A 34 -10.05 -13.09 -15.30
CA ARG A 34 -10.47 -13.43 -13.93
C ARG A 34 -9.78 -14.70 -13.44
N ARG A 35 -9.71 -15.74 -14.26
CA ARG A 35 -9.03 -17.00 -13.89
C ARG A 35 -7.54 -16.82 -13.66
N ASP A 36 -6.86 -16.07 -14.51
CA ASP A 36 -5.43 -15.76 -14.33
C ASP A 36 -5.18 -14.97 -13.03
N LEU A 37 -6.07 -14.04 -12.68
CA LEU A 37 -6.00 -13.32 -11.40
C LEU A 37 -6.28 -14.23 -10.19
N GLU A 38 -7.25 -15.16 -10.29
CA GLU A 38 -7.54 -16.15 -9.24
C GLU A 38 -6.35 -17.10 -9.03
N GLU A 39 -5.73 -17.60 -10.11
CA GLU A 39 -4.54 -18.46 -10.04
C GLU A 39 -3.36 -17.72 -9.38
N LYS A 40 -3.11 -16.47 -9.77
CA LYS A 40 -2.08 -15.63 -9.13
C LYS A 40 -2.37 -15.40 -7.66
N ALA A 41 -3.62 -15.10 -7.29
CA ALA A 41 -4.03 -14.92 -5.90
C ALA A 41 -3.80 -16.20 -5.08
N GLN A 42 -4.11 -17.37 -5.63
CA GLN A 42 -3.88 -18.67 -5.00
C GLN A 42 -2.39 -18.92 -4.76
N VAL A 43 -1.54 -18.65 -5.76
CA VAL A 43 -0.08 -18.78 -5.62
C VAL A 43 0.46 -17.86 -4.52
N TRP A 44 -0.04 -16.61 -4.45
CA TRP A 44 0.34 -15.69 -3.37
C TRP A 44 -0.16 -16.16 -1.99
N HIS A 45 -1.33 -16.78 -1.91
CA HIS A 45 -1.86 -17.37 -0.68
C HIS A 45 -1.00 -18.55 -0.20
N GLU A 46 -0.65 -19.47 -1.11
CA GLU A 46 0.23 -20.60 -0.80
C GLU A 46 1.63 -20.14 -0.39
N ALA A 47 2.18 -19.13 -1.05
CA ALA A 47 3.45 -18.52 -0.65
C ALA A 47 3.37 -17.93 0.77
N ALA A 48 2.27 -17.26 1.12
CA ALA A 48 2.03 -16.75 2.46
C ALA A 48 1.93 -17.88 3.50
N GLU A 49 1.24 -18.98 3.19
CA GLU A 49 1.19 -20.16 4.06
C GLU A 49 2.56 -20.81 4.27
N VAL A 50 3.37 -20.90 3.20
CA VAL A 50 4.75 -21.41 3.29
C VAL A 50 5.60 -20.50 4.18
N VAL A 51 5.49 -19.17 4.04
CA VAL A 51 6.16 -18.21 4.91
C VAL A 51 5.72 -18.38 6.37
N LEU A 52 4.43 -18.51 6.64
CA LEU A 52 3.90 -18.77 7.99
C LEU A 52 4.41 -20.10 8.57
N ARG A 53 4.56 -21.13 7.72
CA ARG A 53 5.10 -22.42 8.14
C ARG A 53 6.60 -22.35 8.47
N LEU A 54 7.35 -21.56 7.72
CA LEU A 54 8.79 -21.33 7.91
C LEU A 54 9.07 -20.46 9.14
N ILE A 55 8.17 -19.52 9.46
CA ILE A 55 8.23 -18.70 10.68
C ILE A 55 7.87 -19.53 11.94
N GLY A 56 7.32 -20.73 11.77
CA GLY A 56 6.97 -21.64 12.86
C GLY A 56 5.58 -21.31 13.42
N LYS A 57 4.72 -22.33 13.56
CA LYS A 57 3.36 -22.14 14.11
C LYS A 57 3.44 -21.52 15.52
N PRO A 58 2.58 -20.53 15.85
CA PRO A 58 2.49 -20.05 17.21
C PRO A 58 1.92 -21.18 18.06
N GLN A 59 2.77 -21.76 18.90
CA GLN A 59 2.31 -22.49 20.07
C GLN A 59 1.56 -21.48 20.93
N GLN A 60 0.32 -21.79 21.33
CA GLN A 60 -0.41 -20.98 22.29
C GLN A 60 0.45 -20.82 23.55
N VAL A 61 1.13 -19.69 23.65
CA VAL A 61 1.80 -19.24 24.86
C VAL A 61 0.89 -18.20 25.47
N ASN A 62 0.49 -18.52 26.70
CA ASN A 62 -0.37 -17.69 27.52
C ASN A 62 0.13 -16.24 27.52
N ALA A 63 -0.84 -15.33 27.51
CA ALA A 63 -0.69 -13.91 27.75
C ALA A 63 0.50 -13.61 28.66
N THR A 64 1.51 -12.95 28.10
CA THR A 64 2.22 -11.73 28.55
C THR A 64 3.57 -11.76 27.80
N GLU A 65 3.93 -10.64 27.15
CA GLU A 65 5.21 -10.41 26.45
C GLU A 65 5.30 -10.89 24.98
N GLU A 66 4.46 -10.29 24.12
CA GLU A 66 4.78 -10.17 22.69
C GLU A 66 5.92 -9.16 22.51
N GLN A 67 7.15 -9.64 22.62
CA GLN A 67 8.31 -8.95 22.09
C GLN A 67 8.50 -9.43 20.65
N GLU A 68 7.61 -8.96 19.76
CA GLU A 68 7.67 -9.20 18.32
C GLU A 68 8.96 -8.59 17.74
N VAL A 69 9.65 -9.37 16.93
CA VAL A 69 10.78 -8.89 16.11
C VAL A 69 10.18 -8.03 14.99
N SER A 70 9.89 -6.77 15.33
CA SER A 70 9.29 -5.76 14.45
C SER A 70 10.13 -5.61 13.18
N ALA A 71 9.46 -5.68 12.02
CA ALA A 71 10.05 -5.26 10.76
C ALA A 71 10.28 -3.74 10.80
N LEU A 72 11.44 -3.33 11.30
CA LEU A 72 11.80 -1.93 11.50
C LEU A 72 11.94 -1.21 10.15
N PHE A 73 11.26 -0.07 10.01
CA PHE A 73 11.52 0.87 8.92
C PHE A 73 12.83 1.61 9.19
N ARG A 74 13.68 1.72 8.17
CA ARG A 74 14.91 2.51 8.25
C ARG A 74 14.57 4.00 8.23
N LEU A 75 14.99 4.73 9.26
CA LEU A 75 14.91 6.18 9.29
C LEU A 75 15.92 6.82 8.32
N ILE A 76 15.45 7.78 7.53
CA ILE A 76 16.26 8.58 6.60
C ILE A 76 15.86 10.05 6.80
N TYR A 77 16.82 10.96 6.77
CA TYR A 77 16.56 12.40 6.72
C TYR A 77 16.79 12.90 5.30
N ASP A 78 15.88 13.73 4.79
CA ASP A 78 16.16 14.49 3.59
C ASP A 78 17.30 15.49 3.82
N PRO A 79 18.09 15.83 2.78
CA PRO A 79 19.21 16.74 2.92
C PRO A 79 18.80 18.08 3.56
N GLY A 80 19.44 18.44 4.67
CA GLY A 80 19.19 19.68 5.40
C GLY A 80 18.15 19.58 6.52
N VAL A 81 17.33 18.51 6.55
CA VAL A 81 16.32 18.30 7.61
C VAL A 81 16.96 17.91 8.94
N GLU A 82 18.06 17.15 8.92
CA GLU A 82 18.82 16.80 10.12
C GLU A 82 19.25 18.05 10.90
N SER A 83 19.71 19.10 10.19
CA SER A 83 20.07 20.36 10.82
C SER A 83 18.88 21.10 11.45
N LEU A 84 17.65 20.91 10.94
CA LEU A 84 16.45 21.44 11.58
C LEU A 84 16.14 20.70 12.88
N HIS A 85 16.35 19.38 12.89
CA HIS A 85 16.22 18.58 14.12
C HIS A 85 17.22 19.05 15.18
N ASP A 86 18.49 19.23 14.80
CA ASP A 86 19.55 19.66 15.72
C ASP A 86 19.34 21.06 16.32
N GLN A 87 18.56 21.91 15.64
CA GLN A 87 18.23 23.26 16.11
C GLN A 87 17.09 23.30 17.12
N LEU A 88 16.32 22.22 17.26
CA LEU A 88 15.20 22.16 18.20
C LEU A 88 15.71 22.25 19.66
N PRO A 89 14.91 22.81 20.58
CA PRO A 89 15.17 22.71 22.00
C PRO A 89 15.38 21.25 22.42
N SER A 90 16.34 20.98 23.32
CA SER A 90 16.74 19.60 23.68
C SER A 90 15.57 18.72 24.11
N ALA A 91 14.61 19.26 24.85
CA ALA A 91 13.40 18.52 25.24
C ALA A 91 12.54 18.13 24.03
N THR A 92 12.36 19.05 23.09
CA THR A 92 11.58 18.84 21.86
C THR A 92 12.30 17.88 20.89
N SER A 93 13.61 18.01 20.71
CA SER A 93 14.42 17.08 19.92
C SER A 93 14.36 15.66 20.48
N HIS A 94 14.46 15.49 21.80
CA HIS A 94 14.36 14.17 22.43
C HIS A 94 12.97 13.55 22.24
N ALA A 95 11.91 14.34 22.43
CA ALA A 95 10.54 13.90 22.19
C ALA A 95 10.32 13.50 20.72
N LEU A 96 10.83 14.29 19.78
CA LEU A 96 10.72 14.00 18.35
C LEU A 96 11.49 12.73 17.97
N THR A 97 12.70 12.55 18.51
CA THR A 97 13.50 11.34 18.29
C THR A 97 12.76 10.08 18.77
N ALA A 98 12.19 10.12 19.97
CA ALA A 98 11.40 9.00 20.51
C ALA A 98 10.15 8.71 19.66
N ALA A 99 9.48 9.75 19.16
CA ALA A 99 8.31 9.59 18.30
C ALA A 99 8.68 9.03 16.91
N LEU A 100 9.82 9.44 16.35
CA LEU A 100 10.35 8.88 15.09
C LEU A 100 10.75 7.41 15.27
N ASP A 101 11.37 7.05 16.39
CA ASP A 101 11.69 5.66 16.71
C ASP A 101 10.41 4.80 16.79
N ALA A 102 9.38 5.27 17.51
CA ALA A 102 8.09 4.59 17.56
C ALA A 102 7.47 4.45 16.15
N ALA A 103 7.54 5.49 15.31
CA ALA A 103 7.05 5.45 13.94
C ALA A 103 7.86 4.50 13.03
N CYS A 104 9.13 4.25 13.31
CA CYS A 104 9.90 3.22 12.61
C CYS A 104 9.39 1.81 12.91
N HIS A 105 8.78 1.60 14.08
CA HIS A 105 8.17 0.31 14.45
C HIS A 105 6.75 0.17 13.91
N ASP A 106 5.95 1.24 14.00
CA ASP A 106 4.59 1.30 13.45
C ASP A 106 4.31 2.67 12.81
N PRO A 107 4.56 2.82 11.49
CA PRO A 107 4.35 4.08 10.79
C PRO A 107 2.87 4.50 10.73
N ILE A 108 1.92 3.59 10.92
CA ILE A 108 0.49 3.90 10.83
C ILE A 108 -0.08 4.26 12.19
N GLY A 109 0.21 3.49 13.23
CA GLY A 109 -0.32 3.70 14.57
C GLY A 109 0.34 4.85 15.32
N HIS A 110 1.59 5.20 15.02
CA HIS A 110 2.31 6.30 15.68
C HIS A 110 2.32 7.62 14.91
N THR A 111 1.64 7.70 13.77
CA THR A 111 1.64 8.93 12.97
C THR A 111 0.25 9.26 12.45
N ALA A 112 0.00 10.54 12.17
CA ALA A 112 -1.29 11.03 11.72
C ALA A 112 -1.28 11.30 10.20
N PRO A 113 -2.42 11.13 9.50
CA PRO A 113 -2.54 11.57 8.11
C PRO A 113 -2.49 13.09 8.00
N ARG A 114 -1.92 13.60 6.91
CA ARG A 114 -1.90 15.04 6.61
C ARG A 114 -3.30 15.50 6.18
N ARG A 115 -3.98 16.31 7.02
CA ARG A 115 -5.29 16.94 6.77
C ARG A 115 -6.34 16.04 6.08
N GLY A 116 -6.72 14.93 6.72
CA GLY A 116 -7.96 14.22 6.40
C GLY A 116 -7.99 13.48 5.05
N GLN A 117 -6.88 13.44 4.31
CA GLN A 117 -6.70 12.44 3.26
C GLN A 117 -6.01 11.22 3.88
N ALA A 118 -6.56 10.03 3.66
CA ALA A 118 -6.01 8.76 4.11
C ALA A 118 -4.79 8.36 3.28
N GLU A 119 -3.84 9.27 3.10
CA GLU A 119 -2.59 8.96 2.45
C GLU A 119 -1.72 8.17 3.43
N GLU A 120 -1.58 6.88 3.16
CA GLU A 120 -0.77 5.95 3.96
C GLU A 120 0.73 6.32 3.91
N TRP A 121 1.15 7.08 2.89
CA TRP A 121 2.55 7.37 2.61
C TRP A 121 2.97 8.76 3.11
N ASN A 122 2.10 9.77 3.06
CA ASN A 122 2.39 11.12 3.56
C ASN A 122 1.78 11.32 4.94
N ARG A 123 2.61 11.24 5.97
CA ARG A 123 2.15 11.28 7.36
C ARG A 123 2.89 12.36 8.14
N GLN A 124 2.37 12.65 9.32
CA GLN A 124 2.92 13.68 10.20
C GLN A 124 3.01 13.16 11.63
N ILE A 125 4.10 13.51 12.29
CA ILE A 125 4.35 13.24 13.71
C ILE A 125 4.31 14.57 14.43
N ARG A 126 3.47 14.68 15.46
CA ARG A 126 3.36 15.88 16.27
C ARG A 126 3.79 15.57 17.70
N VAL A 127 4.73 16.36 18.19
CA VAL A 127 5.20 16.34 19.57
C VAL A 127 5.05 17.73 20.16
N ASP A 128 5.21 17.86 21.48
CA ASP A 128 5.17 19.16 22.13
C ASP A 128 6.31 20.05 21.63
N GLY A 129 5.96 21.10 20.87
CA GLY A 129 6.90 22.06 20.30
C GLY A 129 7.47 21.70 18.92
N ALA A 130 7.06 20.61 18.27
CA ALA A 130 7.48 20.34 16.89
C ALA A 130 6.47 19.50 16.07
N LEU A 131 6.54 19.66 14.75
CA LEU A 131 5.81 18.84 13.78
C LEU A 131 6.80 18.34 12.72
N ALA A 132 6.95 17.03 12.61
CA ALA A 132 7.72 16.41 11.53
C ALA A 132 6.78 15.87 10.44
N MET A 133 7.13 16.13 9.20
CA MET A 133 6.51 15.49 8.04
C MET A 133 7.34 14.30 7.61
N ILE A 134 6.68 13.19 7.35
CA ILE A 134 7.32 11.95 6.99
C ILE A 134 6.71 11.34 5.72
N PHE A 135 7.56 10.67 4.96
CA PHE A 135 7.18 9.83 3.84
C PHE A 135 7.49 8.36 4.18
N VAL A 136 6.48 7.50 4.10
CA VAL A 136 6.60 6.07 4.38
C VAL A 136 6.68 5.30 3.07
N SER A 137 7.81 4.65 2.85
CA SER A 137 8.04 3.74 1.72
C SER A 137 8.00 2.30 2.18
N TYR A 138 6.86 1.63 1.94
CA TYR A 138 6.67 0.21 2.30
C TYR A 138 7.56 -0.72 1.48
N SER A 139 7.75 -0.42 0.18
CA SER A 139 8.57 -1.24 -0.71
C SER A 139 10.06 -1.21 -0.32
N GLN A 140 10.54 -0.09 0.21
CA GLN A 140 11.93 0.09 0.64
C GLN A 140 12.12 -0.11 2.15
N LYS A 141 11.02 -0.30 2.90
CA LYS A 141 10.99 -0.26 4.37
C LYS A 141 11.74 0.95 4.91
N ALA A 142 11.40 2.13 4.40
CA ALA A 142 12.05 3.39 4.77
C ALA A 142 11.03 4.41 5.27
N LEU A 143 11.42 5.17 6.29
CA LEU A 143 10.70 6.33 6.80
C LEU A 143 11.59 7.55 6.59
N ALA A 144 11.23 8.38 5.61
CA ALA A 144 11.96 9.59 5.28
C ALA A 144 11.36 10.78 6.01
N VAL A 145 12.16 11.51 6.79
CA VAL A 145 11.76 12.79 7.37
C VAL A 145 12.04 13.87 6.33
N VAL A 146 10.97 14.44 5.79
CA VAL A 146 11.03 15.38 4.67
C VAL A 146 11.02 16.84 5.12
N ASP A 147 10.49 17.11 6.31
CA ASP A 147 10.45 18.46 6.88
C ASP A 147 10.26 18.41 8.40
N ILE A 148 10.75 19.43 9.10
CA ILE A 148 10.56 19.63 10.55
C ILE A 148 10.21 21.09 10.79
N ILE A 149 9.06 21.32 11.42
CA ILE A 149 8.56 22.64 11.79
C ILE A 149 8.68 22.77 13.30
N ASP A 150 9.47 23.73 13.76
CA ASP A 150 9.51 24.17 15.16
C ASP A 150 8.21 24.91 15.51
N LEU A 151 7.58 24.49 16.61
CA LEU A 151 6.33 25.05 17.14
C LEU A 151 6.50 25.59 18.57
N SER A 152 7.75 25.67 19.07
CA SER A 152 8.08 26.14 20.42
C SER A 152 7.96 27.65 20.62
#